data_AF-A0A7C8QGR5-F1
#
_entry.id   AF-A0A7C8QGR5-F1
#
_cell.length_a   1.000
_cell.length_b   1.000
_cell.length_c   1.000
_cell.angle_alpha   90.00
_cell.angle_beta   90.00
_cell.angle_gamma   90.00
#
_symmetry.space_group_name_H-M   'P 1'
#
loop_
_entity.id
_entity.type
_entity.pdbx_description
1 polymer ?
#
loop_
_entity_poly.entity_id
_entity_poly.type
_entity_poly.pdbx_seq_one_letter_code
_entity_poly.pdbx_strand_id
1 'polypeptide(L)'
;MVRIIDYHEYVPRRKALGPGFSNTNLKVMEPILHKNIDTFNLKVKTELEEKGKIEIYYWLELAITNILGVCYGKDFGLIDIGGHDDFIKSLFTALFTYTARGKTPFIGLVEYLLSYIPHSELQWLINSNNRLTARGLEYVTSRFKPERWENPTKAMETALMPFGGLSRLCPAKNLAMMKLRLIAAKVVKECGDMTPADSCTDESLGFEELTALLPKTHKCEFQRKLPVPMAAR
;
A
#
# COMPACT_ATOMS: atom_id res chain seq x y z
N MET A 1 -24.15 -2.10 -17.62
CA MET A 1 -23.21 -2.07 -16.46
C MET A 1 -21.93 -2.78 -16.89
N VAL A 2 -20.84 -2.05 -17.13
CA VAL A 2 -19.57 -2.63 -17.59
C VAL A 2 -18.97 -3.49 -16.47
N ARG A 3 -18.81 -4.78 -16.71
CA ARG A 3 -18.24 -5.72 -15.72
C ARG A 3 -16.79 -5.99 -16.07
N ILE A 4 -15.87 -5.65 -15.16
CA ILE A 4 -14.40 -5.78 -15.34
C ILE A 4 -13.94 -7.26 -15.43
N ILE A 5 -14.86 -8.22 -15.25
CA ILE A 5 -14.61 -9.66 -15.27
C ILE A 5 -14.63 -10.31 -16.65
N ASP A 6 -15.13 -9.63 -17.69
CA ASP A 6 -15.14 -10.20 -19.05
C ASP A 6 -13.74 -10.20 -19.66
N TYR A 7 -13.23 -11.38 -20.03
CA TYR A 7 -11.92 -11.54 -20.64
C TYR A 7 -11.78 -10.78 -21.96
N HIS A 8 -12.81 -10.79 -22.81
CA HIS A 8 -12.78 -10.17 -24.13
C HIS A 8 -12.82 -8.63 -24.03
N GLU A 9 -13.38 -8.08 -22.96
CA GLU A 9 -13.28 -6.64 -22.67
C GLU A 9 -11.97 -6.27 -21.97
N TYR A 10 -11.44 -7.16 -21.12
CA TYR A 10 -10.20 -6.94 -20.37
C TYR A 10 -8.98 -6.79 -21.29
N VAL A 11 -8.81 -7.72 -22.24
CA VAL A 11 -7.63 -7.77 -23.12
C VAL A 11 -7.41 -6.45 -23.89
N PRO A 12 -8.40 -5.90 -24.62
CA PRO A 12 -8.21 -4.65 -25.35
C PRO A 12 -7.94 -3.46 -24.41
N ARG A 13 -8.60 -3.38 -23.24
CA ARG A 13 -8.33 -2.33 -22.24
C ARG A 13 -6.89 -2.42 -21.72
N ARG A 14 -6.41 -3.64 -21.41
CA ARG A 14 -5.04 -3.85 -20.94
C ARG A 14 -4.02 -3.46 -22.00
N LYS A 15 -4.29 -3.77 -23.28
CA LYS A 15 -3.44 -3.37 -24.41
C LYS A 15 -3.42 -1.86 -24.59
N ALA A 16 -4.55 -1.18 -24.41
CA ALA A 16 -4.63 0.28 -24.50
C ALA A 16 -3.87 0.99 -23.36
N LEU A 17 -4.00 0.51 -22.12
CA LEU A 17 -3.38 1.13 -20.94
C LEU A 17 -1.89 0.81 -20.78
N GLY A 18 -1.45 -0.37 -21.22
CA GLY A 18 -0.10 -0.90 -20.99
C GLY A 18 1.03 0.05 -21.41
N PRO A 19 1.02 0.59 -22.65
CA PRO A 19 2.07 1.48 -23.12
C PRO A 19 2.27 2.71 -22.23
N GLY A 20 1.20 3.27 -21.65
CA GLY A 20 1.28 4.46 -20.78
C GLY A 20 2.16 4.28 -19.55
N PHE A 21 2.28 3.04 -19.03
CA PHE A 21 3.10 2.71 -17.86
C PHE A 21 4.35 1.88 -18.20
N SER A 22 4.73 1.83 -19.48
CA SER A 22 5.98 1.19 -19.91
C SER A 22 7.20 1.99 -19.46
N ASN A 23 8.33 1.31 -19.22
CA ASN A 23 9.59 1.96 -18.78
C ASN A 23 10.03 3.11 -19.69
N THR A 24 9.75 3.00 -21.00
CA THR A 24 10.04 4.04 -21.99
C THR A 24 9.24 5.31 -21.72
N ASN A 25 7.96 5.18 -21.35
CA ASN A 25 7.04 6.30 -21.15
C ASN A 25 7.05 6.85 -19.71
N LEU A 26 7.60 6.12 -18.74
CA LEU A 26 7.70 6.60 -17.36
C LEU A 26 8.50 7.91 -17.23
N LYS A 27 9.47 8.14 -18.12
CA LYS A 27 10.26 9.39 -18.14
C LYS A 27 9.39 10.63 -18.31
N VAL A 28 8.28 10.52 -19.06
CA VAL A 28 7.33 11.63 -19.26
C VAL A 28 6.66 12.01 -17.94
N MET A 29 6.54 11.08 -16.99
CA MET A 29 5.89 11.29 -15.70
C MET A 29 6.85 11.84 -14.63
N GLU A 30 8.15 11.87 -14.88
CA GLU A 30 9.18 12.28 -13.93
C GLU A 30 8.94 13.69 -13.33
N PRO A 31 8.59 14.74 -14.11
CA PRO A 31 8.35 16.07 -13.55
C PRO A 31 7.20 16.09 -12.54
N ILE A 32 6.12 15.36 -12.83
CA ILE A 32 4.94 15.25 -11.95
C ILE A 32 5.32 14.50 -10.67
N LEU A 33 6.19 13.50 -10.76
CA LEU A 33 6.68 12.76 -9.60
C LEU A 33 7.56 13.64 -8.72
N HIS A 34 8.54 14.34 -9.28
CA HIS A 34 9.40 15.23 -8.49
C HIS A 34 8.58 16.30 -7.78
N LYS A 35 7.69 17.00 -8.49
CA LYS A 35 6.77 17.97 -7.89
C LYS A 35 6.03 17.37 -6.68
N ASN A 36 5.38 16.21 -6.87
CA ASN A 36 4.62 15.55 -5.80
C ASN A 36 5.49 15.18 -4.59
N ILE A 37 6.69 14.68 -4.85
CA ILE A 37 7.58 14.22 -3.80
C ILE A 37 8.19 15.43 -3.07
N ASP A 38 8.49 16.52 -3.78
CA ASP A 38 8.99 17.77 -3.18
C ASP A 38 7.92 18.41 -2.30
N THR A 39 6.66 18.47 -2.76
CA THR A 39 5.53 18.90 -1.94
C THR A 39 5.37 18.02 -0.70
N PHE A 40 5.46 16.70 -0.85
CA PHE A 40 5.39 15.77 0.28
C PHE A 40 6.50 16.05 1.31
N ASN A 41 7.77 16.17 0.89
CA ASN A 41 8.87 16.44 1.81
C ASN A 41 8.74 17.82 2.49
N LEU A 42 8.27 18.82 1.74
CA LEU A 42 8.00 20.15 2.31
C LEU A 42 6.95 20.06 3.42
N LYS A 43 5.81 19.40 3.16
CA LYS A 43 4.77 19.19 4.17
C LYS A 43 5.30 18.43 5.38
N VAL A 44 6.11 17.38 5.14
CA VAL A 44 6.71 16.61 6.23
C VAL A 44 7.56 17.49 7.14
N LYS A 45 8.45 18.30 6.57
CA LYS A 45 9.30 19.21 7.33
C LYS A 45 8.49 20.25 8.09
N THR A 46 7.54 20.90 7.42
CA THR A 46 6.70 21.93 8.04
C THR A 46 5.91 21.38 9.22
N GLU A 47 5.27 20.21 9.08
CA GLU A 47 4.51 19.64 10.21
C GLU A 47 5.40 19.21 11.37
N LEU A 48 6.60 18.67 11.10
CA LEU A 48 7.58 18.36 12.13
C LEU A 48 8.04 19.60 12.88
N GLU A 49 8.23 20.73 12.18
CA GLU A 49 8.67 22.00 12.78
C GLU A 49 7.55 22.64 13.61
N GLU A 50 6.32 22.61 13.12
CA GLU A 50 5.17 23.26 13.77
C GLU A 50 4.61 22.44 14.94
N LYS A 51 4.47 21.12 14.77
CA LYS A 51 3.74 20.24 15.70
C LYS A 51 4.68 19.35 16.51
N GLY A 52 5.94 19.21 16.12
CA GLY A 52 6.91 18.28 16.72
C GLY A 52 6.65 16.80 16.40
N LYS A 53 5.50 16.49 15.80
CA LYS A 53 5.07 15.15 15.41
C LYS A 53 4.40 15.19 14.04
N ILE A 54 4.48 14.09 13.31
CA ILE A 54 3.84 13.91 12.01
C ILE A 54 3.28 12.50 11.87
N GLU A 55 2.05 12.42 11.37
CA GLU A 55 1.41 11.18 10.93
C GLU A 55 1.93 10.80 9.54
N ILE A 56 3.09 10.11 9.48
CA ILE A 56 3.76 9.83 8.19
C ILE A 56 2.92 8.93 7.29
N TYR A 57 2.14 8.01 7.89
CA TYR A 57 1.29 7.08 7.15
C TYR A 57 0.25 7.83 6.31
N TYR A 58 -0.44 8.81 6.90
CA TYR A 58 -1.43 9.64 6.23
C TYR A 58 -0.84 10.40 5.04
N TRP A 59 0.31 11.06 5.24
CA TRP A 59 0.96 11.80 4.17
C TRP A 59 1.49 10.91 3.05
N LEU A 60 1.99 9.71 3.40
CA LEU A 60 2.38 8.70 2.41
C LEU A 60 1.18 8.19 1.61
N GLU A 61 0.03 7.98 2.25
CA GLU A 61 -1.22 7.59 1.59
C GLU A 61 -1.65 8.65 0.56
N LEU A 62 -1.69 9.94 0.96
CA LEU A 62 -2.00 11.03 0.04
C LEU A 62 -0.99 11.13 -1.11
N ALA A 63 0.30 11.01 -0.79
CA ALA A 63 1.35 11.07 -1.79
C ALA A 63 1.21 9.94 -2.81
N ILE A 64 1.07 8.69 -2.37
CA ILE A 64 0.90 7.54 -3.25
C ILE A 64 -0.39 7.69 -4.06
N THR A 65 -1.50 8.03 -3.41
CA THR A 65 -2.81 8.16 -4.07
C THR A 65 -2.84 9.28 -5.11
N ASN A 66 -2.10 10.37 -4.92
CA ASN A 66 -2.05 11.46 -5.91
C ASN A 66 -1.50 11.01 -7.28
N ILE A 67 -0.74 9.90 -7.32
CA ILE A 67 -0.25 9.32 -8.57
C ILE A 67 -1.38 8.78 -9.46
N LEU A 68 -2.53 8.41 -8.88
CA LEU A 68 -3.69 7.93 -9.62
C LEU A 68 -4.21 8.98 -10.59
N GLY A 69 -4.01 10.26 -10.28
CA GLY A 69 -4.31 11.38 -11.17
C GLY A 69 -3.68 11.26 -12.55
N VAL A 70 -2.51 10.63 -12.66
CA VAL A 70 -1.86 10.35 -13.94
C VAL A 70 -2.74 9.50 -14.86
N CYS A 71 -3.54 8.58 -14.31
CA CYS A 71 -4.48 7.76 -15.08
C CYS A 71 -5.60 8.59 -15.72
N TYR A 72 -5.88 9.76 -15.15
CA TYR A 72 -6.95 10.66 -15.56
C TYR A 72 -6.42 11.95 -16.20
N GLY A 73 -5.10 12.08 -16.38
CA GLY A 73 -4.47 13.31 -16.86
C GLY A 73 -4.68 14.53 -15.96
N LYS A 74 -4.94 14.30 -14.66
CA LYS A 74 -5.24 15.34 -13.67
C LYS A 74 -4.31 15.22 -12.47
N ASP A 75 -3.80 16.34 -11.96
CA ASP A 75 -3.22 16.39 -10.62
C ASP A 75 -4.37 16.68 -9.64
N PHE A 76 -4.63 15.78 -8.68
CA PHE A 76 -5.69 15.98 -7.69
C PHE A 76 -5.25 16.89 -6.55
N GLY A 77 -3.96 17.23 -6.45
CA GLY A 77 -3.44 18.11 -5.41
C GLY A 77 -3.65 17.58 -3.98
N LEU A 78 -3.76 16.26 -3.80
CA LEU A 78 -4.13 15.66 -2.50
C LEU A 78 -3.18 16.05 -1.37
N ILE A 79 -1.89 16.20 -1.70
CA ILE A 79 -0.84 16.60 -0.76
C ILE A 79 -0.94 18.10 -0.44
N ASP A 80 -1.28 18.94 -1.43
CA ASP A 80 -1.41 20.38 -1.23
C ASP A 80 -2.59 20.70 -0.31
N ILE A 81 -3.73 20.05 -0.59
CA ILE A 81 -4.97 20.13 0.19
C ILE A 81 -4.80 19.49 1.58
N GLY A 82 -3.95 18.46 1.69
CA GLY A 82 -3.82 17.67 2.92
C GLY A 82 -5.04 16.79 3.16
N GLY A 83 -5.68 16.30 2.10
CA GLY A 83 -6.92 15.53 2.18
C GLY A 83 -7.35 14.92 0.86
N HIS A 84 -8.38 14.08 0.93
CA HIS A 84 -8.93 13.39 -0.24
C HIS A 84 -9.93 14.27 -1.00
N ASP A 85 -9.75 14.37 -2.33
CA ASP A 85 -10.76 14.87 -3.27
C ASP A 85 -11.98 13.93 -3.30
N ASP A 86 -13.16 14.45 -3.64
CA ASP A 86 -14.41 13.68 -3.63
C ASP A 86 -14.40 12.51 -4.62
N PHE A 87 -13.68 12.64 -5.75
CA PHE A 87 -13.46 11.53 -6.66
C PHE A 87 -12.68 10.39 -5.98
N ILE A 88 -11.65 10.73 -5.21
CA ILE A 88 -10.81 9.76 -4.51
C ILE A 88 -11.57 9.10 -3.36
N LYS A 89 -12.36 9.88 -2.58
CA LYS A 89 -13.27 9.32 -1.58
C LYS A 89 -14.25 8.33 -2.21
N SER A 90 -14.81 8.67 -3.36
CA SER A 90 -15.73 7.80 -4.10
C SER A 90 -15.04 6.53 -4.59
N LEU A 91 -13.79 6.63 -5.08
CA LEU A 91 -12.98 5.50 -5.52
C LEU A 91 -12.73 4.52 -4.37
N PHE A 92 -12.26 4.99 -3.22
CA PHE A 92 -12.04 4.14 -2.05
C PHE A 92 -13.34 3.55 -1.53
N THR A 93 -14.41 4.36 -1.44
CA THR A 93 -15.74 3.87 -1.02
C THR A 93 -16.23 2.76 -1.95
N ALA A 94 -16.07 2.90 -3.26
CA ALA A 94 -16.41 1.87 -4.22
C ALA A 94 -15.58 0.60 -4.00
N LEU A 95 -14.26 0.73 -3.80
CA LEU A 95 -13.38 -0.39 -3.52
C LEU A 95 -13.82 -1.15 -2.25
N PHE A 96 -14.02 -0.44 -1.12
CA PHE A 96 -14.52 -1.04 0.12
C PHE A 96 -15.90 -1.69 -0.06
N THR A 97 -16.79 -1.05 -0.80
CA THR A 97 -18.12 -1.58 -1.10
C THR A 97 -18.02 -2.87 -1.92
N TYR A 98 -17.14 -2.93 -2.92
CA TYR A 98 -16.91 -4.16 -3.69
C TYR A 98 -16.32 -5.27 -2.82
N THR A 99 -15.35 -4.97 -1.96
CA THR A 99 -14.79 -5.95 -1.02
C THR A 99 -15.85 -6.46 -0.05
N ALA A 100 -16.67 -5.56 0.53
CA ALA A 100 -17.76 -5.92 1.43
C ALA A 100 -18.83 -6.78 0.73
N ARG A 101 -19.18 -6.44 -0.52
CA ARG A 101 -20.10 -7.24 -1.35
C ARG A 101 -19.50 -8.59 -1.77
N GLY A 102 -18.20 -8.65 -2.03
CA GLY A 102 -17.45 -9.87 -2.35
C GLY A 102 -17.31 -10.80 -1.15
N LYS A 103 -17.18 -10.25 0.06
CA LYS A 103 -17.32 -10.94 1.35
C LYS A 103 -18.80 -11.17 1.70
N THR A 104 -19.62 -11.49 0.70
CA THR A 104 -21.07 -11.61 0.82
C THR A 104 -21.45 -12.46 2.04
N PRO A 105 -22.37 -12.02 2.92
CA PRO A 105 -22.62 -12.68 4.21
C PRO A 105 -23.04 -14.15 4.05
N PHE A 106 -23.65 -14.52 2.92
CA PHE A 106 -24.01 -15.91 2.65
C PHE A 106 -22.79 -16.80 2.38
N ILE A 107 -21.75 -16.33 1.69
CA ILE A 107 -20.54 -17.12 1.43
C ILE A 107 -19.73 -17.28 2.71
N GLY A 108 -19.56 -16.21 3.51
CA GLY A 108 -18.92 -16.31 4.82
C GLY A 108 -19.68 -17.22 5.79
N LEU A 109 -21.02 -17.17 5.78
CA LEU A 109 -21.86 -18.08 6.56
C LEU A 109 -21.75 -19.53 6.04
N VAL A 110 -21.73 -19.74 4.73
CA VAL A 110 -21.56 -21.07 4.14
C VAL A 110 -20.17 -21.63 4.44
N GLU A 111 -19.10 -20.86 4.28
CA GLU A 111 -17.74 -21.26 4.70
C GLU A 111 -17.67 -21.59 6.20
N TYR A 112 -18.29 -20.76 7.04
CA TYR A 112 -18.39 -21.00 8.48
C TYR A 112 -19.12 -22.32 8.79
N LEU A 113 -20.29 -22.56 8.18
CA LEU A 113 -21.06 -23.78 8.38
C LEU A 113 -20.35 -25.02 7.83
N LEU A 114 -19.74 -24.91 6.65
CA LEU A 114 -18.99 -26.01 6.03
C LEU A 114 -17.69 -26.33 6.78
N SER A 115 -17.13 -25.37 7.54
CA SER A 115 -15.96 -25.62 8.40
C SER A 115 -16.22 -26.62 9.54
N TYR A 116 -17.49 -26.87 9.90
CA TYR A 116 -17.86 -27.90 10.87
C TYR A 116 -17.99 -29.30 10.28
N ILE A 117 -17.91 -29.45 8.95
CA ILE A 117 -18.01 -30.76 8.29
C ILE A 117 -16.61 -31.38 8.22
N PRO A 118 -16.33 -32.50 8.92
CA PRO A 118 -15.00 -33.10 9.01
C PRO A 118 -14.68 -33.95 7.76
N HIS A 119 -14.57 -33.30 6.59
CA HIS A 119 -14.19 -33.94 5.33
C HIS A 119 -12.89 -33.35 4.79
N SER A 120 -11.88 -34.19 4.54
CA SER A 120 -10.50 -33.76 4.26
C SER A 120 -10.36 -32.83 3.06
N GLU A 121 -10.95 -33.18 1.91
CA GLU A 121 -10.87 -32.37 0.69
C GLU A 121 -11.66 -31.06 0.80
N LEU A 122 -12.74 -31.07 1.60
CA LEU A 122 -13.63 -29.92 1.77
C LEU A 122 -12.97 -28.90 2.73
N GLN A 123 -12.41 -29.38 3.83
CA GLN A 123 -11.60 -28.59 4.75
C GLN A 123 -10.34 -28.05 4.08
N TRP A 124 -9.75 -28.82 3.15
CA TRP A 124 -8.70 -28.31 2.29
C TRP A 124 -9.23 -27.15 1.44
N LEU A 125 -10.28 -27.33 0.64
CA LEU A 125 -10.79 -26.25 -0.22
C LEU A 125 -11.15 -24.97 0.56
N ILE A 126 -11.90 -25.09 1.66
CA ILE A 126 -12.44 -23.97 2.44
C ILE A 126 -11.33 -23.21 3.19
N ASN A 127 -10.38 -23.91 3.79
CA ASN A 127 -9.28 -23.26 4.52
C ASN A 127 -8.11 -22.85 3.61
N SER A 128 -8.30 -22.82 2.29
CA SER A 128 -7.25 -22.46 1.33
C SER A 128 -6.71 -21.06 1.57
N ASN A 129 -7.60 -20.09 1.84
CA ASN A 129 -7.22 -18.72 2.18
C ASN A 129 -6.39 -18.70 3.47
N ASN A 130 -6.84 -19.38 4.54
CA ASN A 130 -6.12 -19.46 5.81
C ASN A 130 -4.73 -20.11 5.65
N ARG A 131 -4.57 -21.11 4.78
CA ARG A 131 -3.27 -21.74 4.51
C ARG A 131 -2.36 -20.89 3.63
N LEU A 132 -2.91 -20.17 2.65
CA LEU A 132 -2.16 -19.21 1.85
C LEU A 132 -1.68 -18.04 2.71
N THR A 133 -2.55 -17.51 3.57
CA THR A 133 -2.19 -16.49 4.55
C THR A 133 -1.18 -17.06 5.53
N ALA A 134 -1.43 -18.19 6.21
CA ALA A 134 -0.49 -18.74 7.19
C ALA A 134 0.89 -19.08 6.62
N ARG A 135 0.98 -19.63 5.39
CA ARG A 135 2.27 -19.91 4.73
C ARG A 135 2.92 -18.64 4.17
N GLY A 136 2.15 -17.77 3.55
CA GLY A 136 2.64 -16.46 3.09
C GLY A 136 3.19 -15.66 4.27
N LEU A 137 2.49 -15.70 5.39
CA LEU A 137 2.87 -15.15 6.67
C LEU A 137 4.11 -15.90 7.21
N GLU A 138 4.20 -17.22 7.23
CA GLU A 138 5.41 -17.96 7.65
C GLU A 138 6.67 -17.60 6.82
N TYR A 139 6.53 -17.37 5.51
CA TYR A 139 7.64 -16.89 4.68
C TYR A 139 7.98 -15.41 4.89
N VAL A 140 7.01 -14.60 5.34
CA VAL A 140 7.11 -13.12 5.48
C VAL A 140 7.28 -12.65 6.94
N THR A 141 6.97 -13.46 7.95
CA THR A 141 6.87 -13.07 9.37
C THR A 141 8.01 -13.63 10.20
N SER A 142 8.52 -12.95 11.22
CA SER A 142 7.89 -12.00 12.15
C SER A 142 8.71 -10.73 12.36
N ARG A 143 9.66 -10.44 11.47
CA ARG A 143 10.57 -9.30 11.59
C ARG A 143 10.84 -8.65 10.23
N PHE A 144 10.94 -7.32 10.22
CA PHE A 144 11.46 -6.58 9.07
C PHE A 144 12.92 -6.96 8.84
N LYS A 145 13.16 -7.84 7.84
CA LYS A 145 14.49 -8.35 7.45
C LYS A 145 14.72 -8.09 5.96
N PRO A 146 15.14 -6.88 5.56
CA PRO A 146 15.28 -6.52 4.15
C PRO A 146 16.33 -7.35 3.41
N GLU A 147 17.38 -7.82 4.11
CA GLU A 147 18.48 -8.61 3.55
C GLU A 147 18.01 -9.94 2.93
N ARG A 148 16.83 -10.44 3.31
CA ARG A 148 16.24 -11.64 2.68
C ARG A 148 16.01 -11.48 1.18
N TRP A 149 15.90 -10.24 0.71
CA TRP A 149 15.64 -9.92 -0.69
C TRP A 149 16.92 -9.71 -1.49
N GLU A 150 18.10 -9.88 -0.90
CA GLU A 150 19.38 -9.92 -1.64
C GLU A 150 19.50 -11.20 -2.48
N ASN A 151 19.01 -12.33 -1.95
CA ASN A 151 19.02 -13.64 -2.62
C ASN A 151 17.67 -14.36 -2.43
N PRO A 152 16.58 -13.87 -3.07
CA PRO A 152 15.25 -14.41 -2.85
C PRO A 152 15.10 -15.81 -3.46
N THR A 153 14.38 -16.70 -2.76
CA THR A 153 13.99 -17.99 -3.34
C THR A 153 12.80 -17.80 -4.29
N LYS A 154 12.65 -18.70 -5.27
CA LYS A 154 11.49 -18.69 -6.17
C LYS A 154 10.16 -18.74 -5.42
N ALA A 155 10.09 -19.47 -4.30
CA ALA A 155 8.92 -19.53 -3.45
C ALA A 155 8.56 -18.14 -2.86
N MET A 156 9.56 -17.40 -2.38
CA MET A 156 9.36 -16.03 -1.88
C MET A 156 8.86 -15.08 -2.97
N GLU A 157 9.45 -15.16 -4.18
CA GLU A 157 9.02 -14.35 -5.31
C GLU A 157 7.57 -14.65 -5.72
N THR A 158 7.16 -15.93 -5.70
CA THR A 158 5.78 -16.32 -6.02
C THR A 158 4.77 -15.99 -4.93
N ALA A 159 5.21 -15.88 -3.67
CA ALA A 159 4.36 -15.51 -2.55
C ALA A 159 4.11 -13.99 -2.46
N LEU A 160 5.04 -13.17 -2.98
CA LEU A 160 4.93 -11.71 -2.91
C LEU A 160 4.09 -11.15 -4.08
N MET A 161 2.80 -10.92 -3.83
CA MET A 161 1.85 -10.38 -4.83
C MET A 161 1.26 -8.98 -4.51
N PRO A 162 2.03 -7.98 -4.05
CA PRO A 162 1.50 -6.66 -3.67
C PRO A 162 0.94 -5.85 -4.84
N PHE A 163 1.28 -6.24 -6.08
CA PHE A 163 0.78 -5.63 -7.32
C PHE A 163 -0.11 -6.59 -8.11
N GLY A 164 -0.65 -7.63 -7.47
CA GLY A 164 -1.32 -8.74 -8.14
C GLY A 164 -0.35 -9.73 -8.79
N GLY A 165 -0.91 -10.76 -9.43
CA GLY A 165 -0.15 -11.85 -10.05
C GLY A 165 -0.56 -12.12 -11.51
N LEU A 166 0.35 -12.72 -12.27
CA LEU A 166 0.12 -13.26 -13.62
C LEU A 166 -0.62 -12.28 -14.56
N SER A 167 -1.76 -12.70 -15.12
CA SER A 167 -2.58 -11.95 -16.08
C SER A 167 -3.29 -10.73 -15.47
N ARG A 168 -3.13 -10.46 -14.18
CA ARG A 168 -3.77 -9.34 -13.47
C ARG A 168 -2.76 -8.44 -12.75
N LEU A 169 -1.48 -8.54 -13.11
CA LEU A 169 -0.43 -7.65 -12.60
C LEU A 169 -0.77 -6.18 -12.89
N CYS A 170 -0.66 -5.35 -11.86
CA CYS A 170 -0.90 -3.91 -11.90
C CYS A 170 -0.12 -3.26 -13.06
N PRO A 171 -0.80 -2.54 -13.98
CA PRO A 171 -0.13 -1.81 -15.05
C PRO A 171 0.92 -0.82 -14.54
N ALA A 172 0.63 -0.15 -13.42
CA ALA A 172 1.44 0.93 -12.88
C ALA A 172 2.51 0.46 -11.86
N LYS A 173 2.83 -0.86 -11.77
CA LYS A 173 3.83 -1.38 -10.82
C LYS A 173 5.15 -0.61 -10.88
N ASN A 174 5.70 -0.39 -12.08
CA ASN A 174 6.99 0.26 -12.23
C ASN A 174 6.95 1.74 -11.82
N LEU A 175 5.86 2.43 -12.14
CA LEU A 175 5.62 3.80 -11.71
C LEU A 175 5.51 3.90 -10.18
N ALA A 176 4.74 3.02 -9.55
CA ALA A 176 4.57 2.96 -8.10
C ALA A 176 5.91 2.67 -7.39
N MET A 177 6.68 1.70 -7.89
CA MET A 177 7.99 1.36 -7.33
C MET A 177 9.00 2.50 -7.47
N MET A 178 8.99 3.22 -8.60
CA MET A 178 9.84 4.41 -8.77
C MET A 178 9.48 5.49 -7.74
N LYS A 179 8.18 5.78 -7.57
CA LYS A 179 7.71 6.77 -6.59
C LYS A 179 8.08 6.38 -5.15
N LEU A 180 7.83 5.13 -4.75
CA LEU A 180 8.17 4.62 -3.42
C LEU A 180 9.67 4.77 -3.12
N ARG A 181 10.54 4.41 -4.07
CA ARG A 181 12.00 4.54 -3.90
C ARG A 181 12.43 5.99 -3.76
N LEU A 182 11.89 6.89 -4.58
CA LEU A 182 12.24 8.31 -4.52
C LEU A 182 11.74 8.97 -3.23
N ILE A 183 10.53 8.64 -2.77
CA ILE A 183 10.01 9.10 -1.48
C ILE A 183 10.92 8.60 -0.36
N ALA A 184 11.19 7.30 -0.29
CA ALA A 184 12.05 6.73 0.75
C ALA A 184 13.44 7.38 0.78
N ALA A 185 14.06 7.56 -0.40
CA ALA A 185 15.36 8.20 -0.51
C ALA A 185 15.35 9.65 -0.01
N LYS A 186 14.33 10.45 -0.37
CA LYS A 186 14.23 11.84 0.09
C LYS A 186 13.90 11.94 1.58
N VAL A 187 13.01 11.09 2.11
CA VAL A 187 12.72 11.04 3.56
C VAL A 187 13.99 10.72 4.34
N VAL A 188 14.75 9.70 3.94
CA VAL A 188 16.02 9.36 4.62
C VAL A 188 17.03 10.49 4.51
N LYS A 189 17.15 11.12 3.34
CA LYS A 189 18.12 12.19 3.09
C LYS A 189 17.79 13.47 3.85
N GLU A 190 16.51 13.83 3.95
CA GLU A 190 16.08 15.15 4.40
C GLU A 190 15.42 15.16 5.78
N CYS A 191 14.95 14.00 6.25
CA CYS A 191 14.26 13.80 7.53
C CYS A 191 14.84 12.59 8.29
N GLY A 192 16.13 12.30 8.10
CA GLY A 192 16.81 11.13 8.71
C GLY A 192 16.97 11.21 10.23
N ASP A 193 16.62 12.34 10.84
CA ASP A 193 16.60 12.59 12.29
C ASP A 193 15.25 12.26 12.95
N MET A 194 14.26 11.80 12.18
CA MET A 194 12.98 11.36 12.72
C MET A 194 13.08 9.99 13.40
N THR A 195 12.35 9.81 14.49
CA THR A 195 12.13 8.54 15.18
C THR A 195 10.64 8.27 15.31
N PRO A 196 10.20 7.00 15.36
CA PRO A 196 8.81 6.69 15.71
C PRO A 196 8.41 7.39 17.01
N ALA A 197 7.20 7.92 17.06
CA ALA A 197 6.65 8.50 18.29
C ALA A 197 6.29 7.40 19.30
N ASP A 198 6.11 7.78 20.57
CA ASP A 198 5.78 6.83 21.65
C ASP A 198 4.44 6.09 21.42
N SER A 199 3.58 6.63 20.55
CA SER A 199 2.33 6.01 20.11
C SER A 199 2.53 4.83 19.15
N CYS A 200 3.70 4.68 18.55
CA CYS A 200 4.05 3.60 17.62
C CYS A 200 4.61 2.38 18.36
N THR A 201 3.72 1.59 18.96
CA THR A 201 4.05 0.32 19.61
C THR A 201 3.95 -0.86 18.65
N ASP A 202 4.53 -2.02 19.01
CA ASP A 202 4.37 -3.26 18.23
C ASP A 202 2.90 -3.66 18.07
N GLU A 203 2.07 -3.37 19.08
CA GLU A 203 0.64 -3.63 19.02
C GLU A 203 -0.07 -2.65 18.07
N SER A 204 0.29 -1.36 18.10
CA SER A 204 -0.33 -0.35 17.23
C SER A 204 0.03 -0.56 15.75
N LEU A 205 1.26 -0.98 15.49
CA LEU A 205 1.77 -1.31 14.16
C LEU A 205 1.46 -2.75 13.73
N GLY A 206 0.73 -3.51 14.55
CA GLY A 206 0.20 -4.81 14.16
C GLY A 206 -0.63 -4.70 12.88
N PHE A 207 -0.72 -5.79 12.13
CA PHE A 207 -1.43 -5.80 10.85
C PHE A 207 -2.94 -6.02 11.04
N GLU A 208 -3.73 -5.27 10.28
CA GLU A 208 -5.14 -5.58 10.02
C GLU A 208 -5.33 -5.82 8.52
N GLU A 209 -5.88 -7.00 8.17
CA GLU A 209 -6.24 -7.33 6.79
C GLU A 209 -7.70 -6.94 6.52
N LEU A 210 -7.87 -5.77 5.91
CA LEU A 210 -9.15 -5.36 5.32
C LEU A 210 -9.06 -5.46 3.78
N THR A 211 -9.38 -4.38 3.07
CA THR A 211 -9.17 -4.21 1.63
C THR A 211 -7.69 -3.93 1.31
N ALA A 212 -6.91 -3.51 2.32
CA ALA A 212 -5.49 -3.20 2.27
C ALA A 212 -4.80 -3.68 3.56
N LEU A 213 -3.48 -3.82 3.52
CA LEU A 213 -2.65 -4.06 4.71
C LEU A 213 -2.41 -2.71 5.40
N LEU A 214 -2.96 -2.56 6.60
CA LEU A 214 -2.94 -1.31 7.38
C LEU A 214 -2.38 -1.58 8.79
N PRO A 215 -1.75 -0.58 9.44
CA PRO A 215 -1.54 -0.64 10.88
C PRO A 215 -2.89 -0.74 11.59
N LYS A 216 -2.98 -1.50 12.69
CA LYS A 216 -4.21 -1.65 13.50
C LYS A 216 -4.79 -0.33 13.97
N THR A 217 -3.94 0.65 14.30
CA THR A 217 -4.42 1.98 14.72
C THR A 217 -4.74 2.90 13.54
N HIS A 218 -4.50 2.45 12.31
CA HIS A 218 -4.51 3.28 11.10
C HIS A 218 -3.57 4.49 11.19
N LYS A 219 -2.55 4.39 12.04
CA LYS A 219 -1.61 5.47 12.34
C LYS A 219 -0.17 4.95 12.43
N CYS A 220 0.76 5.80 12.05
CA CYS A 220 2.20 5.69 12.22
C CYS A 220 2.77 7.11 12.35
N GLU A 221 3.01 7.53 13.59
CA GLU A 221 3.52 8.86 13.92
C GLU A 221 5.05 8.84 14.08
N PHE A 222 5.70 9.89 13.61
CA PHE A 222 7.12 10.16 13.78
C PHE A 222 7.32 11.51 14.47
N GLN A 223 8.42 11.65 15.20
CA GLN A 223 8.84 12.86 15.89
C GLN A 223 10.33 13.10 15.65
N ARG A 224 10.82 14.33 15.80
CA ARG A 224 12.28 14.56 15.78
C ARG A 224 12.92 13.87 16.97
N LYS A 225 14.11 13.31 16.74
CA LYS A 225 14.96 12.79 17.83
C LYS A 225 15.23 13.94 18.80
N LEU A 226 14.73 13.83 20.03
CA LEU A 226 15.08 14.79 21.09
C LEU A 226 16.61 14.82 21.22
N PRO A 227 17.24 16.00 21.41
CA PRO A 227 18.65 16.03 21.73
C PRO A 227 18.86 15.16 22.97
N VAL A 228 19.74 14.16 22.85
CA VAL A 228 20.14 13.34 24.00
C VAL A 228 20.66 14.33 25.04
N PRO A 229 20.09 14.42 26.25
CA PRO A 229 20.64 15.30 27.27
C PRO A 229 22.10 14.91 27.44
N MET A 230 22.99 15.87 27.17
CA MET A 230 24.41 15.70 27.46
C MET A 230 24.48 15.34 28.94
N ALA A 231 24.87 14.09 29.24
CA ALA A 231 25.19 13.71 30.61
C ALA A 231 26.18 14.75 31.12
N ALA A 232 25.78 15.52 32.14
CA ALA A 232 26.64 16.46 32.81
C ALA A 232 27.89 15.69 33.24
N ARG A 233 29.01 15.97 32.58
CA ARG A 233 30.33 15.49 32.99
C ARG A 233 30.84 16.34 34.13
#